data_AF-A0A936JM31-F1
#
_entry.id   AF-A0A936JM31-F1
#
_cell.length_a   1.000
_cell.length_b   1.000
_cell.length_c   1.000
_cell.angle_alpha   90.00
_cell.angle_beta   90.00
_cell.angle_gamma   90.00
#
_symmetry.space_group_name_H-M   'P 1'
#
loop_
_entity.id
_entity.type
_entity.pdbx_description
1 polymer ?
#
loop_
_entity_poly.entity_id
_entity_poly.type
_entity_poly.pdbx_seq_one_letter_code
_entity_poly.pdbx_strand_id
1 'polypeptide(L)'
;MDRWPAPQIESLDDPVVELGKKYRPEGFGPIARSWQPRLKRAGTFDEEWQRTRWPELPHDFEFSFYNAAHPDLICPGFLRGDEEVLLEGLSAEGTVRFYLPGYKMGVLLRFKDGSMAIVPVYLDTLFVDVPARKGHIMWRAPIPKEKAIRVMEPRMTQPNGGGNG
;
A
#
# COMPACT_ATOMS: atom_id res chain seq x y z
N MET A 1 23.29 30.31 0.78
CA MET A 1 21.98 29.70 1.11
C MET A 1 21.53 28.96 -0.12
N ASP A 2 21.53 27.63 -0.06
CA ASP A 2 21.05 26.82 -1.18
C ASP A 2 19.54 27.04 -1.32
N ARG A 3 19.14 27.53 -2.50
CA ARG A 3 17.74 27.69 -2.86
C ARG A 3 17.25 26.36 -3.39
N TRP A 4 16.37 25.72 -2.65
CA TRP A 4 15.64 24.56 -3.12
C TRP A 4 14.45 25.03 -3.95
N PRO A 5 14.22 24.49 -5.16
CA PRO A 5 13.01 24.78 -5.91
C PRO A 5 11.80 24.35 -5.09
N ALA A 6 10.73 25.14 -5.14
CA ALA A 6 9.46 24.75 -4.55
C ALA A 6 8.95 23.43 -5.20
N PRO A 7 8.12 22.63 -4.50
CA PRO A 7 7.47 21.47 -5.10
C PRO A 7 6.83 21.84 -6.44
N GLN A 8 7.13 21.08 -7.48
CA GLN A 8 6.64 21.33 -8.84
C GLN A 8 5.45 20.44 -9.21
N ILE A 9 4.76 19.91 -8.20
CA ILE A 9 3.54 19.11 -8.36
C ILE A 9 2.44 19.88 -7.65
N GLU A 10 1.42 20.26 -8.41
CA GLU A 10 0.24 20.97 -7.92
C GLU A 10 -1.03 20.28 -8.40
N SER A 11 -2.14 20.58 -7.74
CA SER A 11 -3.45 20.07 -8.14
C SER A 11 -3.99 20.92 -9.29
N LEU A 12 -4.53 20.27 -10.31
CA LEU A 12 -5.25 20.98 -11.39
C LEU A 12 -6.52 21.66 -10.86
N ASP A 13 -7.13 21.11 -9.81
CA ASP A 13 -8.34 21.65 -9.19
C ASP A 13 -8.04 22.75 -8.14
N ASP A 14 -6.79 22.84 -7.68
CA ASP A 14 -6.35 23.82 -6.67
C ASP A 14 -4.95 24.38 -6.98
N PRO A 15 -4.80 25.15 -8.08
CA PRO A 15 -3.50 25.66 -8.52
C PRO A 15 -2.93 26.71 -7.56
N VAL A 16 -1.59 26.79 -7.47
CA VAL A 16 -0.90 27.69 -6.53
C VAL A 16 -0.85 29.12 -7.08
N VAL A 17 -1.90 29.91 -6.83
CA VAL A 17 -2.03 31.30 -7.30
C VAL A 17 -1.98 32.36 -6.20
N GLU A 18 -2.21 31.96 -4.95
CA GLU A 18 -2.22 32.84 -3.77
C GLU A 18 -1.08 32.50 -2.81
N LEU A 19 -0.27 33.50 -2.48
CA LEU A 19 0.80 33.39 -1.49
C LEU A 19 0.21 33.26 -0.08
N GLY A 20 0.59 32.22 0.65
CA GLY A 20 0.19 32.03 2.06
C GLY A 20 -1.07 31.18 2.26
N LYS A 21 -1.80 30.87 1.19
CA LYS A 21 -2.86 29.84 1.23
C LYS A 21 -2.25 28.47 1.53
N LYS A 22 -2.96 27.65 2.31
CA LYS A 22 -2.58 26.26 2.57
C LYS A 22 -3.14 25.36 1.47
N TYR A 23 -2.27 24.79 0.65
CA TYR A 23 -2.62 23.82 -0.39
C TYR A 23 -2.48 22.39 0.12
N ARG A 24 -3.26 21.46 -0.46
CA ARG A 24 -3.06 20.03 -0.24
C ARG A 24 -1.72 19.64 -0.87
N PRO A 25 -0.81 18.97 -0.14
CA PRO A 25 0.40 18.43 -0.76
C PRO A 25 0.03 17.37 -1.81
N GLU A 26 0.51 17.54 -3.03
CA GLU A 26 0.34 16.58 -4.12
C GLU A 26 1.63 15.78 -4.34
N GLY A 27 1.49 14.55 -4.82
CA GLY A 27 2.63 13.74 -5.21
C GLY A 27 2.31 12.26 -5.39
N PHE A 28 3.25 11.55 -6.00
CA PHE A 28 3.14 10.11 -6.29
C PHE A 28 3.88 9.24 -5.25
N GLY A 29 4.56 9.86 -4.29
CA GLY A 29 5.35 9.17 -3.28
C GLY A 29 4.53 8.70 -2.07
N PRO A 30 5.08 7.77 -1.27
CA PRO A 30 4.43 7.31 -0.05
C PRO A 30 4.42 8.40 1.03
N ILE A 31 3.30 8.50 1.75
CA ILE A 31 3.10 9.37 2.91
C ILE A 31 3.67 8.68 4.16
N ALA A 32 4.64 9.32 4.80
CA ALA A 32 5.28 8.82 6.02
C ALA A 32 4.29 8.70 7.19
N ARG A 33 4.50 7.71 8.08
CA ARG A 33 3.65 7.48 9.27
C ARG A 33 3.58 8.69 10.20
N SER A 34 4.69 9.42 10.31
CA SER A 34 4.84 10.60 11.17
C SER A 34 4.29 11.89 10.54
N TRP A 35 3.79 11.84 9.30
CA TRP A 35 3.37 13.03 8.57
C TRP A 35 1.86 13.06 8.34
N GLN A 36 1.32 14.27 8.25
CA GLN A 36 -0.07 14.49 7.87
C GLN A 36 -0.27 14.19 6.38
N PRO A 37 -1.44 13.67 5.94
CA PRO A 37 -2.62 13.37 6.75
C PRO A 37 -2.57 12.01 7.48
N ARG A 38 -1.55 11.18 7.20
CA ARG A 38 -1.50 9.79 7.70
C ARG A 38 -1.41 9.70 9.22
N LEU A 39 -0.66 10.58 9.88
CA LEU A 39 -0.50 10.58 11.34
C LEU A 39 -1.83 10.66 12.09
N LYS A 40 -2.82 11.41 11.59
CA LYS A 40 -4.15 11.52 12.23
C LYS A 40 -4.86 10.17 12.39
N ARG A 41 -4.57 9.22 11.51
CA ARG A 41 -5.20 7.89 11.50
C ARG A 41 -4.62 6.94 12.55
N ALA A 42 -3.51 7.32 13.20
CA ALA A 42 -2.88 6.51 14.24
C ALA A 42 -3.74 6.43 15.52
N GLY A 43 -4.73 7.29 15.67
CA GLY A 43 -5.50 7.41 16.91
C GLY A 43 -4.69 7.99 18.07
N THR A 44 -5.29 7.97 19.25
CA THR A 44 -4.78 8.66 20.44
C THR A 44 -4.14 7.69 21.42
N PHE A 45 -2.84 7.87 21.68
CA PHE A 45 -2.03 7.05 22.58
C PHE A 45 -1.67 7.81 23.86
N ASP A 46 -2.64 8.08 24.73
CA ASP A 46 -2.49 8.83 25.98
C ASP A 46 -2.44 7.93 27.24
N GLU A 47 -2.41 8.55 28.42
CA GLU A 47 -2.38 7.84 29.72
C GLU A 47 -3.63 6.97 29.95
N GLU A 48 -4.80 7.38 29.45
CA GLU A 48 -6.03 6.62 29.58
C GLU A 48 -5.96 5.34 28.75
N TRP A 49 -5.53 5.45 27.49
CA TRP A 49 -5.22 4.30 26.65
C TRP A 49 -4.21 3.37 27.33
N GLN A 50 -3.14 3.93 27.90
CA GLN A 50 -2.09 3.14 28.57
C GLN A 50 -2.64 2.36 29.78
N ARG A 51 -3.53 2.95 30.57
CA ARG A 51 -4.11 2.32 31.77
C ARG A 51 -5.17 1.26 31.43
N THR A 52 -5.94 1.46 30.36
CA THR A 52 -7.19 0.71 30.13
C THR A 52 -7.14 -0.23 28.93
N ARG A 53 -6.30 0.05 27.94
CA ARG A 53 -6.34 -0.62 26.64
C ARG A 53 -5.02 -1.20 26.17
N TRP A 54 -3.89 -0.71 26.67
CA TRP A 54 -2.59 -1.33 26.41
C TRP A 54 -2.67 -2.86 26.62
N PRO A 55 -2.22 -3.70 25.66
CA PRO A 55 -1.43 -3.38 24.46
C PRO A 55 -2.25 -3.22 23.15
N GLU A 56 -3.58 -3.16 23.22
CA GLU A 56 -4.44 -3.02 22.03
C GLU A 56 -4.36 -1.62 21.39
N LEU A 57 -4.74 -1.50 20.12
CA LEU A 57 -4.76 -0.20 19.40
C LEU A 57 -5.73 0.80 20.07
N PRO A 58 -5.63 2.13 19.85
CA PRO A 58 -6.63 3.12 20.28
C PRO A 58 -8.01 2.95 19.63
N HIS A 59 -9.07 3.55 20.21
CA HIS A 59 -10.46 3.34 19.74
C HIS A 59 -10.74 4.10 18.45
N ASP A 60 -10.06 5.21 18.29
CA ASP A 60 -10.02 6.09 17.13
C ASP A 60 -8.92 5.69 16.12
N PHE A 61 -8.29 4.52 16.26
CA PHE A 61 -7.34 4.04 15.26
C PHE A 61 -8.07 3.69 13.96
N GLU A 62 -7.66 4.32 12.86
CA GLU A 62 -8.17 4.00 11.53
C GLU A 62 -7.19 3.06 10.81
N PHE A 63 -7.65 1.88 10.36
CA PHE A 63 -6.79 0.92 9.65
C PHE A 63 -6.17 1.45 8.35
N SER A 64 -6.77 2.49 7.77
CA SER A 64 -6.20 3.25 6.64
C SER A 64 -4.85 3.90 6.98
N PHE A 65 -4.46 3.97 8.27
CA PHE A 65 -3.12 4.32 8.73
C PHE A 65 -2.04 3.41 8.13
N TYR A 66 -2.33 2.15 7.83
CA TYR A 66 -1.33 1.25 7.25
C TYR A 66 -1.11 1.50 5.75
N ASN A 67 -2.01 2.21 5.07
CA ASN A 67 -1.84 2.58 3.68
C ASN A 67 -0.97 3.85 3.57
N ALA A 68 0.13 3.74 2.81
CA ALA A 68 1.06 4.84 2.58
C ALA A 68 0.79 5.60 1.27
N ALA A 69 -0.07 5.10 0.39
CA ALA A 69 -0.32 5.73 -0.90
C ALA A 69 -0.98 7.10 -0.75
N HIS A 70 -0.74 7.97 -1.73
CA HIS A 70 -1.55 9.17 -1.92
C HIS A 70 -3.03 8.76 -2.07
N PRO A 71 -4.01 9.52 -1.53
CA PRO A 71 -5.43 9.16 -1.61
C PRO A 71 -5.90 8.82 -3.03
N ASP A 72 -5.39 9.56 -4.02
CA ASP A 72 -5.77 9.39 -5.44
C ASP A 72 -5.09 8.17 -6.09
N LEU A 73 -4.17 7.50 -5.38
CA LEU A 73 -3.49 6.27 -5.78
C LEU A 73 -3.99 5.03 -5.01
N ILE A 74 -5.10 5.15 -4.28
CA ILE A 74 -5.74 4.02 -3.59
C ILE A 74 -6.77 3.38 -4.53
N CYS A 75 -6.55 2.12 -4.88
CA CYS A 75 -7.50 1.35 -5.66
C CYS A 75 -8.79 1.06 -4.86
N PRO A 76 -9.96 0.98 -5.52
CA PRO A 76 -11.17 0.48 -4.89
C PRO A 76 -11.06 -1.04 -4.69
N GLY A 77 -10.47 -1.44 -3.56
CA GLY A 77 -10.20 -2.83 -3.20
C GLY A 77 -8.76 -3.28 -3.48
N PHE A 78 -8.56 -4.59 -3.56
CA PHE A 78 -7.25 -5.19 -3.83
C PHE A 78 -7.01 -5.36 -5.32
N LEU A 79 -5.74 -5.39 -5.72
CA LEU A 79 -5.35 -5.70 -7.08
C LEU A 79 -5.59 -7.18 -7.36
N ARG A 80 -6.03 -7.48 -8.57
CA ARG A 80 -6.16 -8.84 -9.10
C ARG A 80 -4.80 -9.42 -9.45
N GLY A 81 -3.83 -8.59 -9.82
CA GLY A 81 -2.48 -9.00 -10.22
C GLY A 81 -2.32 -9.22 -11.72
N ASP A 82 -3.31 -8.85 -12.53
CA ASP A 82 -3.31 -8.94 -14.00
C ASP A 82 -3.63 -7.59 -14.68
N GLU A 83 -3.68 -6.52 -13.89
CA GLU A 83 -3.98 -5.18 -14.37
C GLU A 83 -2.97 -4.69 -15.41
N GLU A 84 -3.48 -3.98 -16.40
CA GLU A 84 -2.66 -3.08 -17.19
C GLU A 84 -2.32 -1.83 -16.36
N VAL A 85 -1.04 -1.47 -16.36
CA VAL A 85 -0.52 -0.25 -15.75
C VAL A 85 -0.07 0.67 -16.86
N LEU A 86 -0.63 1.88 -16.87
CA LEU A 86 -0.30 2.96 -17.79
C LEU A 86 0.24 4.14 -17.01
N LEU A 87 1.44 4.61 -17.37
CA LEU A 87 2.07 5.79 -16.80
C LEU A 87 2.31 6.82 -17.91
N GLU A 88 1.63 7.96 -17.81
CA GLU A 88 1.75 9.07 -18.77
C GLU A 88 2.41 10.27 -18.07
N GLY A 89 3.36 10.92 -18.75
CA GLY A 89 4.06 12.09 -18.20
C GLY A 89 5.04 11.81 -17.05
N LEU A 90 5.25 10.54 -16.68
CA LEU A 90 6.13 10.13 -15.58
C LEU A 90 7.51 9.63 -16.04
N SER A 91 7.74 9.53 -17.35
CA SER A 91 9.02 9.12 -17.94
C SER A 91 9.44 10.09 -19.05
N ALA A 92 10.74 10.37 -19.14
CA ALA A 92 11.32 11.16 -20.23
C ALA A 92 11.17 10.49 -21.60
N GLU A 93 10.95 9.17 -21.63
CA GLU A 93 10.72 8.40 -22.86
C GLU A 93 9.25 8.37 -23.28
N GLY A 94 8.39 9.10 -22.57
CA GLY A 94 6.97 9.18 -22.84
C GLY A 94 6.17 8.15 -22.03
N THR A 95 5.21 7.51 -22.70
CA THR A 95 4.25 6.62 -22.04
C THR A 95 4.89 5.28 -21.72
N VAL A 96 4.75 4.81 -20.47
CA VAL A 96 5.16 3.47 -20.05
C VAL A 96 3.91 2.61 -19.85
N ARG A 97 3.89 1.43 -20.47
CA ARG A 97 2.78 0.47 -20.38
C ARG A 97 3.30 -0.92 -20.06
N PHE A 98 2.69 -1.60 -19.10
CA PHE A 98 2.99 -3.00 -18.78
C PHE A 98 1.80 -3.68 -18.10
N TYR A 99 1.86 -5.00 -17.96
CA TYR A 99 0.86 -5.79 -17.24
C TYR A 99 1.46 -6.37 -15.97
N LEU A 100 0.64 -6.47 -14.92
CA LEU A 100 1.01 -7.28 -13.77
C LEU A 100 1.07 -8.77 -14.16
N PRO A 101 1.97 -9.55 -13.55
CA PRO A 101 2.37 -10.87 -14.06
C PRO A 101 1.34 -11.99 -13.83
N GLY A 102 0.14 -11.69 -13.33
CA GLY A 102 -0.94 -12.64 -13.12
C GLY A 102 -0.74 -13.63 -11.96
N TYR A 103 0.31 -13.48 -11.14
CA TYR A 103 0.57 -14.39 -10.02
C TYR A 103 -0.57 -14.39 -9.00
N LYS A 104 -0.98 -15.58 -8.54
CA LYS A 104 -1.91 -15.74 -7.42
C LYS A 104 -1.22 -16.43 -6.26
N MET A 105 -1.49 -15.94 -5.06
CA MET A 105 -0.90 -16.43 -3.80
C MET A 105 -1.98 -17.03 -2.90
N GLY A 106 -1.61 -18.06 -2.16
CA GLY A 106 -2.39 -18.64 -1.07
C GLY A 106 -1.48 -19.06 0.08
N VAL A 107 -1.99 -19.11 1.30
CA VAL A 107 -1.25 -19.67 2.45
C VAL A 107 -2.09 -20.77 3.08
N LEU A 108 -1.50 -21.96 3.18
CA LEU A 108 -2.06 -23.06 3.98
C LEU A 108 -1.49 -22.99 5.40
N LEU A 109 -2.38 -22.88 6.37
CA LEU A 109 -2.07 -22.98 7.79
C LEU A 109 -2.33 -24.40 8.27
N ARG A 110 -1.36 -24.94 9.02
CA ARG A 110 -1.52 -26.17 9.79
C ARG A 110 -1.38 -25.83 11.26
N PHE A 111 -2.39 -26.13 12.06
CA PHE A 111 -2.41 -25.84 13.49
C PHE A 111 -1.84 -27.02 14.30
N LYS A 112 -1.50 -26.77 15.57
CA LYS A 112 -1.00 -27.80 16.50
C LYS A 112 -2.07 -28.83 16.88
N ASP A 113 -3.34 -28.46 16.83
CA ASP A 113 -4.49 -29.35 17.08
C ASP A 113 -4.80 -30.29 15.90
N GLY A 114 -4.03 -30.21 14.81
CA GLY A 114 -4.20 -31.00 13.59
C GLY A 114 -5.15 -30.40 12.57
N SER A 115 -5.88 -29.33 12.89
CA SER A 115 -6.75 -28.63 11.94
C SER A 115 -5.95 -27.85 10.89
N MET A 116 -6.60 -27.53 9.77
CA MET A 116 -6.02 -26.78 8.66
C MET A 116 -6.95 -25.66 8.20
N ALA A 117 -6.39 -24.58 7.69
CA ALA A 117 -7.13 -23.50 7.06
C ALA A 117 -6.34 -22.93 5.88
N ILE A 118 -7.04 -22.56 4.81
CA ILE A 118 -6.46 -21.72 3.74
C ILE A 118 -6.86 -20.29 4.07
N VAL A 119 -5.87 -19.40 4.20
CA VAL A 119 -6.13 -17.97 4.40
C VAL A 119 -5.99 -17.22 3.08
N PRO A 120 -6.87 -16.23 2.83
CA PRO A 120 -6.75 -15.38 1.65
C PRO A 120 -5.47 -14.57 1.73
N VAL A 121 -4.89 -14.32 0.55
CA VAL A 121 -3.68 -13.52 0.39
C VAL A 121 -3.98 -12.42 -0.61
N TYR A 122 -3.90 -11.18 -0.17
CA TYR A 122 -4.34 -10.02 -0.95
C TYR A 122 -3.15 -9.32 -1.56
N LEU A 123 -3.17 -9.09 -2.88
CA LEU A 123 -2.23 -8.19 -3.54
C LEU A 123 -2.70 -6.76 -3.27
N ASP A 124 -2.07 -6.10 -2.32
CA ASP A 124 -2.57 -4.82 -1.78
C ASP A 124 -1.69 -3.63 -2.12
N THR A 125 -0.51 -3.86 -2.69
CA THR A 125 0.45 -2.80 -3.00
C THR A 125 1.15 -3.10 -4.32
N LEU A 126 1.11 -2.13 -5.22
CA LEU A 126 2.01 -1.97 -6.34
C LEU A 126 2.84 -0.71 -6.09
N PHE A 127 4.16 -0.83 -6.12
CA PHE A 127 5.09 0.29 -6.11
C PHE A 127 5.88 0.28 -7.40
N VAL A 128 5.87 1.40 -8.14
CA VAL A 128 6.59 1.53 -9.41
C VAL A 128 7.73 2.51 -9.24
N ASP A 129 8.95 2.00 -9.35
CA ASP A 129 10.16 2.81 -9.49
C ASP A 129 10.37 3.09 -10.97
N VAL A 130 9.90 4.26 -11.41
CA VAL A 130 9.95 4.64 -12.82
C VAL A 130 11.39 4.81 -13.32
N PRO A 131 12.30 5.54 -12.62
CA PRO A 131 13.69 5.65 -13.05
C PRO A 131 14.41 4.29 -13.14
N ALA A 132 14.20 3.40 -12.16
CA ALA A 132 14.82 2.08 -12.17
C ALA A 132 14.10 1.08 -13.09
N ARG A 133 12.95 1.45 -13.66
CA ARG A 133 12.05 0.60 -14.46
C ARG A 133 11.69 -0.71 -13.73
N LYS A 134 11.29 -0.61 -12.47
CA LYS A 134 10.94 -1.76 -11.63
C LYS A 134 9.55 -1.61 -11.03
N GLY A 135 8.78 -2.68 -11.11
CA GLY A 135 7.55 -2.86 -10.35
C GLY A 135 7.80 -3.78 -9.15
N HIS A 136 7.30 -3.38 -7.99
CA HIS A 136 7.31 -4.16 -6.77
C HIS A 136 5.87 -4.43 -6.35
N ILE A 137 5.53 -5.71 -6.18
CA ILE A 137 4.20 -6.15 -5.77
C ILE A 137 4.29 -6.84 -4.42
N MET A 138 3.32 -6.58 -3.55
CA MET A 138 3.29 -7.13 -2.19
C MET A 138 1.95 -7.76 -1.88
N TRP A 139 2.04 -8.99 -1.39
CA TRP A 139 0.90 -9.75 -0.91
C TRP A 139 0.89 -9.78 0.62
N ARG A 140 -0.27 -9.59 1.22
CA ARG A 140 -0.46 -9.72 2.68
C ARG A 140 -1.57 -10.71 3.01
N ALA A 141 -1.32 -11.53 4.02
CA ALA A 141 -2.26 -12.50 4.55
C ALA A 141 -2.58 -12.16 6.01
N PRO A 142 -3.84 -11.89 6.38
CA PRO A 142 -4.22 -11.79 7.79
C PRO A 142 -4.17 -13.18 8.41
N ILE A 143 -3.42 -13.32 9.50
CA ILE A 143 -3.23 -14.60 10.17
C ILE A 143 -4.05 -14.64 11.46
N PRO A 144 -4.98 -15.61 11.60
CA PRO A 144 -5.75 -15.80 12.82
C PRO A 144 -4.83 -16.12 14.01
N LYS A 145 -5.11 -15.52 15.17
CA LYS A 145 -4.32 -15.71 16.40
C LYS A 145 -4.95 -16.71 17.37
N GLU A 146 -6.17 -17.16 17.10
CA GLU A 146 -7.00 -17.96 18.02
C GLU A 146 -6.44 -19.37 18.23
N LYS A 147 -5.66 -19.89 17.27
CA LYS A 147 -5.08 -21.23 17.32
C LYS A 147 -3.56 -21.19 17.14
N ALA A 148 -2.86 -22.02 17.88
CA ALA A 148 -1.41 -22.17 17.76
C ALA A 148 -1.04 -22.78 16.40
N ILE A 149 -0.37 -21.99 15.57
CA ILE A 149 0.11 -22.40 14.25
C ILE A 149 1.34 -23.29 14.42
N ARG A 150 1.37 -24.40 13.68
CA ARG A 150 2.52 -25.31 13.59
C ARG A 150 3.34 -25.06 12.34
N VAL A 151 2.66 -24.86 11.19
CA VAL A 151 3.31 -24.61 9.89
C VAL A 151 2.51 -23.60 9.09
N MET A 152 3.22 -22.72 8.37
CA MET A 152 2.66 -21.84 7.34
C MET A 152 3.31 -22.19 6.01
N GLU A 153 2.52 -22.59 5.01
CA GLU A 153 3.00 -22.96 3.68
C GLU A 153 2.47 -21.96 2.65
N PRO A 154 3.28 -20.99 2.19
CA PRO A 154 2.91 -20.14 1.07
C PRO A 154 2.94 -20.95 -0.22
N ARG A 155 1.94 -20.72 -1.07
CA ARG A 155 1.82 -21.30 -2.40
C ARG A 155 1.64 -20.18 -3.39
N MET A 156 2.44 -20.20 -4.44
CA MET A 156 2.31 -19.32 -5.58
C MET A 156 1.88 -20.15 -6.78
N THR A 157 0.91 -19.64 -7.52
CA THR A 157 0.56 -20.16 -8.83
C THR A 157 0.91 -19.12 -9.87
N GLN A 158 1.63 -19.56 -10.90
CA GLN A 158 1.88 -18.76 -12.08
C GLN A 158 0.71 -18.92 -13.03
N PRO A 159 0.28 -17.86 -13.74
CA PRO A 159 -0.66 -18.05 -14.82
C PRO A 159 -0.05 -19.04 -15.82
N ASN A 160 -0.86 -20.00 -16.30
CA ASN A 160 -0.41 -21.00 -17.27
C ASN A 160 0.22 -20.27 -18.46
N GLY A 161 1.50 -20.55 -18.73
CA GLY A 161 2.27 -19.86 -19.74
C GLY A 161 1.63 -19.93 -21.13
N GLY A 162 1.16 -18.78 -21.62
CA GLY A 162 1.19 -18.46 -23.04
C GLY A 162 2.53 -17.83 -23.33
N GLY A 163 3.39 -18.54 -24.04
CA GLY A 163 4.72 -18.05 -24.42
C GLY A 163 4.68 -16.83 -25.35
N ASN A 164 5.84 -16.18 -25.41
CA ASN A 164 6.36 -15.19 -26.35
C ASN A 164 5.80 -13.75 -26.30
N GLY A 165 6.73 -12.80 -26.12
CA GLY A 165 6.57 -11.37 -26.38
C GLY A 165 7.49 -10.53 -25.52
#